data_AF-A0A842VY52-F1
#
_entry.id   AF-A0A842VY52-F1
#
_cell.length_a   1.000
_cell.length_b   1.000
_cell.length_c   1.000
_cell.angle_alpha   90.00
_cell.angle_beta   90.00
_cell.angle_gamma   90.00
#
_symmetry.space_group_name_H-M   'P 1'
#
loop_
_entity.id
_entity.type
_entity.pdbx_description
1 polymer ?
#
loop_
_entity_poly.entity_id
_entity_poly.type
_entity_poly.pdbx_seq_one_letter_code
_entity_poly.pdbx_strand_id
1 'polypeptide(L)'
;MTNKDRKQTENNDYEYPKPIYYMARFFDLIHPAIMALDELESYILKKRMSKIDIIKPIYINGVARAGTTITLEMLSHHPQLASHRYFNIPLIYVPNLWRQLATRVKVFMDPAERIHKDGIIVYRDSPEALEEIFWMKYFKGAHNEKINHILDETTENREFERFYSRHLKKLIISQNATTYLTKNNYNVTR
;
A
#
# COMPACT_ATOMS: atom_id res chain seq x y z
N MET A 1 21.35 -41.08 29.97
CA MET A 1 21.73 -40.15 28.89
C MET A 1 20.48 -39.40 28.43
N THR A 2 19.97 -38.51 29.28
CA THR A 2 20.13 -37.04 29.27
C THR A 2 19.50 -36.36 28.05
N ASN A 3 18.23 -36.01 28.27
CA ASN A 3 17.41 -34.90 27.79
C ASN A 3 18.19 -33.62 27.35
N LYS A 4 19.00 -33.67 26.28
CA LYS A 4 19.84 -32.55 25.83
C LYS A 4 19.51 -32.00 24.44
N ASP A 5 18.64 -32.65 23.66
CA ASP A 5 18.36 -32.25 22.27
C ASP A 5 17.04 -31.44 22.08
N ARG A 6 16.45 -30.93 23.17
CA ARG A 6 15.22 -30.10 23.14
C ARG A 6 15.42 -28.64 23.58
N LYS A 7 16.62 -28.09 23.44
CA LYS A 7 16.87 -26.66 23.70
C LYS A 7 17.80 -26.07 22.65
N GLN A 8 17.25 -25.78 21.48
CA GLN A 8 17.92 -24.95 20.47
C GLN A 8 16.92 -24.27 19.54
N THR A 9 15.92 -23.57 20.09
CA THR A 9 15.01 -22.71 19.31
C THR A 9 14.53 -21.51 20.14
N GLU A 10 15.42 -20.83 20.86
CA GLU A 10 15.11 -19.54 21.49
C GLU A 10 16.37 -18.66 21.44
N ASN A 11 16.48 -17.90 20.34
CA ASN A 11 17.26 -16.66 20.14
C ASN A 11 17.63 -16.53 18.66
N ASN A 12 16.63 -16.29 17.81
CA ASN A 12 16.88 -15.54 16.59
C ASN A 12 16.56 -14.08 16.94
N ASP A 13 17.52 -13.40 17.57
CA ASP A 13 17.53 -11.94 17.61
C ASP A 13 17.68 -11.45 16.17
N TYR A 14 16.55 -11.32 15.48
CA TYR A 14 16.51 -10.71 14.16
C TYR A 14 16.91 -9.25 14.34
N GLU A 15 18.16 -8.95 14.03
CA GLU A 15 18.71 -7.61 14.19
C GLU A 15 18.08 -6.71 13.12
N TYR A 16 16.99 -6.02 13.49
CA TYR A 16 16.35 -5.08 12.59
C TYR A 16 17.31 -3.95 12.27
N PRO A 17 17.45 -3.54 11.00
CA PRO A 17 18.23 -2.36 10.66
C PRO A 17 17.67 -1.17 11.44
N LYS A 18 18.45 -0.66 12.41
CA LYS A 18 18.04 0.43 13.31
C LYS A 18 17.38 1.61 12.57
N PRO A 19 17.85 2.03 11.36
CA PRO A 19 17.18 3.08 10.60
C PRO A 19 15.73 2.76 10.24
N ILE A 20 15.43 1.52 9.86
CA ILE A 20 14.06 1.09 9.51
C ILE A 20 13.16 1.11 10.75
N TYR A 21 13.67 0.66 11.89
CA TYR A 21 12.94 0.72 13.16
C TYR A 21 12.58 2.15 13.56
N TYR A 22 13.54 3.08 13.52
CA TYR A 22 13.28 4.48 13.84
C TYR A 22 12.35 5.14 12.81
N MET A 23 12.47 4.79 11.53
CA MET A 23 11.57 5.25 10.49
C MET A 23 10.13 4.77 10.72
N ALA A 24 9.94 3.48 11.03
CA ALA A 24 8.63 2.93 11.36
C ALA A 24 8.02 3.62 12.58
N ARG A 25 8.79 3.79 13.66
CA ARG A 25 8.34 4.52 14.87
C ARG A 25 7.99 5.97 14.59
N PHE A 26 8.75 6.64 13.72
CA PHE A 26 8.45 8.00 13.32
C PHE A 26 7.10 8.05 12.59
N PHE A 27 6.87 7.15 11.64
CA PHE A 27 5.59 7.04 10.93
C PHE A 27 4.42 6.76 11.87
N ASP A 28 4.61 5.90 12.87
CA ASP A 28 3.58 5.64 13.90
C ASP A 28 3.25 6.91 14.71
N LEU A 29 4.28 7.68 15.10
CA LEU A 29 4.10 8.92 15.86
C LEU A 29 3.35 9.99 15.06
N ILE A 30 3.65 10.14 13.77
CA ILE A 30 3.01 11.13 12.91
C ILE A 30 1.68 10.63 12.32
N HIS A 31 1.31 9.37 12.54
CA HIS A 31 0.13 8.75 11.95
C HIS A 31 -1.17 9.56 12.18
N PRO A 32 -1.47 10.08 13.40
CA PRO A 32 -2.65 10.89 13.61
C PRO A 32 -2.64 12.18 12.76
N ALA A 33 -1.48 12.80 12.57
CA ALA A 33 -1.33 13.96 11.72
C ALA A 33 -1.55 13.61 10.24
N ILE A 34 -1.06 12.47 9.77
CA ILE A 34 -1.32 11.97 8.41
C ILE A 34 -2.82 11.74 8.20
N MET A 35 -3.54 11.22 9.20
CA MET A 35 -4.99 11.03 9.09
C MET A 35 -5.76 12.36 9.05
N ALA A 36 -5.34 13.35 9.84
CA ALA A 36 -5.90 14.69 9.74
C ALA A 36 -5.66 15.29 8.32
N LEU A 37 -4.50 15.02 7.72
CA LEU A 37 -4.23 15.41 6.33
C LEU A 37 -5.09 14.63 5.31
N ASP A 38 -5.40 13.34 5.55
CA ASP A 38 -6.34 12.57 4.71
C ASP A 38 -7.72 13.21 4.68
N GLU A 39 -8.23 13.61 5.84
CA GLU A 39 -9.53 14.27 5.96
C GLU A 39 -9.52 15.64 5.29
N LEU A 40 -8.48 16.43 5.53
CA LEU A 40 -8.31 17.75 4.90
C LEU A 40 -8.23 17.63 3.38
N GLU A 41 -7.42 16.70 2.85
CA GLU A 41 -7.31 16.44 1.43
C GLU A 41 -8.66 16.01 0.83
N SER A 42 -9.38 15.14 1.53
CA SER A 42 -10.73 14.70 1.14
C SER A 42 -11.73 15.85 1.12
N TYR A 43 -11.65 16.76 2.08
CA TYR A 43 -12.48 17.95 2.13
C TYR A 43 -12.19 18.88 0.93
N ILE A 44 -10.91 19.17 0.67
CA ILE A 44 -10.48 20.01 -0.46
C ILE A 44 -10.91 19.42 -1.80
N LEU A 45 -10.78 18.10 -1.97
CA LEU A 45 -11.08 17.40 -3.21
C LEU A 45 -12.55 17.01 -3.37
N LYS A 46 -13.43 17.30 -2.39
CA LYS A 46 -14.82 16.83 -2.35
C LYS A 46 -15.57 17.03 -3.67
N LYS A 47 -15.48 18.23 -4.27
CA LYS A 47 -16.14 18.58 -5.55
C LYS A 47 -15.56 17.83 -6.76
N ARG A 48 -14.28 17.47 -6.72
CA ARG A 48 -13.65 16.68 -7.79
C ARG A 48 -13.99 15.20 -7.63
N MET A 49 -13.94 14.69 -6.41
CA MET A 49 -14.30 13.31 -6.08
C MET A 49 -15.78 13.00 -6.36
N SER A 50 -16.67 13.98 -6.20
CA SER A 50 -18.10 13.78 -6.54
C SER A 50 -18.35 13.60 -8.04
N LYS A 51 -17.37 13.90 -8.89
CA LYS A 51 -17.45 13.69 -10.35
C LYS A 51 -16.79 12.38 -10.81
N ILE A 52 -16.24 11.61 -9.88
CA ILE A 52 -15.53 10.37 -10.17
C ILE A 52 -16.36 9.22 -9.62
N ASP A 53 -16.76 8.35 -10.53
CA ASP A 53 -17.33 7.06 -10.22
C ASP A 53 -16.23 6.00 -10.29
N ILE A 54 -16.15 5.14 -9.28
CA ILE A 54 -15.19 4.04 -9.27
C ILE A 54 -15.81 2.89 -10.07
N ILE A 55 -15.58 2.92 -11.39
CA ILE A 55 -16.15 1.94 -12.31
C ILE A 55 -15.08 0.90 -12.64
N LYS A 56 -15.39 -0.37 -12.39
CA LYS A 56 -14.57 -1.54 -12.77
C LYS A 56 -13.07 -1.38 -12.41
N PRO A 57 -12.73 -1.19 -11.12
CA PRO A 57 -11.33 -1.25 -10.67
C PRO A 57 -10.71 -2.61 -11.02
N ILE A 58 -9.42 -2.60 -11.35
CA ILE A 58 -8.66 -3.80 -11.73
C ILE A 58 -7.81 -4.24 -10.53
N TYR A 59 -8.15 -5.41 -9.98
CA TYR A 59 -7.41 -6.05 -8.90
C TYR A 59 -6.62 -7.24 -9.44
N ILE A 60 -5.29 -7.16 -9.38
CA ILE A 60 -4.40 -8.27 -9.71
C ILE A 60 -4.08 -9.00 -8.41
N ASN A 61 -4.55 -10.25 -8.30
CA ASN A 61 -4.32 -11.08 -7.13
C ASN A 61 -3.61 -12.38 -7.53
N GLY A 62 -2.90 -12.99 -6.59
CA GLY A 62 -2.22 -14.26 -6.81
C GLY A 62 -1.17 -14.55 -5.76
N VAL A 63 -0.72 -15.80 -5.71
CA VAL A 63 0.34 -16.24 -4.81
C VAL A 63 1.71 -15.70 -5.25
N ALA A 64 2.71 -15.83 -4.37
CA ALA A 64 4.08 -15.49 -4.70
C ALA A 64 4.53 -16.21 -5.99
N ARG A 65 5.28 -15.50 -6.85
CA ARG A 65 5.79 -15.99 -8.14
C ARG A 65 4.73 -16.27 -9.23
N ALA A 66 3.46 -15.91 -9.04
CA ALA A 66 2.41 -16.04 -10.07
C ALA A 66 2.46 -14.97 -11.19
N GLY A 67 3.53 -14.18 -11.30
CA GLY A 67 3.65 -13.12 -12.31
C GLY A 67 2.81 -11.87 -12.06
N THR A 68 2.17 -11.73 -10.90
CA THR A 68 1.29 -10.57 -10.60
C THR A 68 2.01 -9.22 -10.65
N THR A 69 3.28 -9.16 -10.28
CA THR A 69 4.08 -7.94 -10.38
C THR A 69 4.36 -7.51 -11.81
N ILE A 70 4.76 -8.43 -12.71
CA ILE A 70 5.02 -8.06 -14.11
C ILE A 70 3.72 -7.65 -14.81
N THR A 71 2.59 -8.28 -14.49
CA THR A 71 1.27 -7.86 -14.97
C THR A 71 0.92 -6.45 -14.50
N LEU A 72 1.19 -6.13 -13.23
CA LEU A 72 1.00 -4.77 -12.69
C LEU A 72 1.87 -3.76 -13.43
N GLU A 73 3.15 -4.06 -13.62
CA GLU A 73 4.10 -3.22 -14.34
C GLU A 73 3.58 -2.90 -15.74
N MET A 74 3.24 -3.93 -16.52
CA MET A 74 2.75 -3.79 -17.90
C MET A 74 1.46 -2.97 -17.98
N LEU A 75 0.48 -3.25 -17.12
CA LEU A 75 -0.79 -2.50 -17.13
C LEU A 75 -0.60 -1.06 -16.68
N SER A 76 0.27 -0.79 -15.71
CA SER A 76 0.47 0.57 -15.17
C SER A 76 0.97 1.59 -16.19
N HIS A 77 1.54 1.14 -17.32
CA HIS A 77 1.96 2.00 -18.42
C HIS A 77 0.78 2.61 -19.19
N HIS A 78 -0.44 2.07 -19.02
CA HIS A 78 -1.62 2.61 -19.68
C HIS A 78 -2.04 3.94 -19.04
N PRO A 79 -2.17 5.04 -19.82
CA PRO A 79 -2.36 6.40 -19.26
C PRO A 79 -3.68 6.58 -18.50
N GLN A 80 -4.66 5.69 -18.69
CA GLN A 80 -5.94 5.74 -17.99
C GLN A 80 -5.95 4.99 -16.65
N LEU A 81 -4.86 4.29 -16.31
CA LEU A 81 -4.76 3.49 -15.09
C LEU A 81 -3.96 4.23 -14.01
N ALA A 82 -4.58 4.36 -12.83
CA ALA A 82 -3.92 4.84 -11.62
C ALA A 82 -3.53 3.66 -10.74
N SER A 83 -2.24 3.59 -10.38
CA SER A 83 -1.70 2.59 -9.46
C SER A 83 -0.86 3.25 -8.37
N HIS A 84 -0.75 2.60 -7.22
CA HIS A 84 0.25 2.98 -6.23
C HIS A 84 1.65 2.74 -6.78
N ARG A 85 2.56 3.67 -6.51
CA ARG A 85 3.94 3.65 -6.96
C ARG A 85 4.89 3.74 -5.77
N TYR A 86 6.17 3.41 -5.96
CA TYR A 86 7.21 3.68 -4.96
C TYR A 86 7.17 5.14 -4.47
N PHE A 87 6.86 6.06 -5.37
CA PHE A 87 6.59 7.46 -5.08
C PHE A 87 5.62 7.66 -3.91
N ASN A 88 4.59 6.82 -3.75
CA ASN A 88 3.55 6.98 -2.75
C ASN A 88 3.96 6.49 -1.35
N ILE A 89 5.05 5.76 -1.19
CA ILE A 89 5.45 5.15 0.10
C ILE A 89 5.51 6.16 1.26
N PRO A 90 6.13 7.36 1.12
CA PRO A 90 6.28 8.27 2.25
C PRO A 90 4.95 8.81 2.80
N LEU A 91 3.95 9.03 1.94
CA LEU A 91 2.66 9.62 2.32
C LEU A 91 1.51 8.95 1.56
N ILE A 92 1.40 7.63 1.76
CA ILE A 92 0.47 6.79 1.01
C ILE A 92 -1.00 7.19 1.18
N TYR A 93 -1.40 7.67 2.37
CA TYR A 93 -2.77 8.07 2.67
C TYR A 93 -3.20 9.37 1.99
N VAL A 94 -2.26 10.20 1.53
CA VAL A 94 -2.53 11.52 0.94
C VAL A 94 -1.89 11.69 -0.45
N PRO A 95 -2.27 10.86 -1.43
CA PRO A 95 -1.54 10.72 -2.69
C PRO A 95 -1.52 12.00 -3.55
N ASN A 96 -2.57 12.82 -3.48
CA ASN A 96 -2.68 14.03 -4.30
C ASN A 96 -1.91 15.22 -3.67
N LEU A 97 -1.95 15.37 -2.35
CA LEU A 97 -1.16 16.34 -1.60
C LEU A 97 0.33 16.02 -1.73
N TRP A 98 0.70 14.75 -1.56
CA TRP A 98 2.09 14.33 -1.71
C TRP A 98 2.63 14.62 -3.11
N ARG A 99 1.83 14.37 -4.15
CA ARG A 99 2.18 14.75 -5.52
C ARG A 99 2.42 16.25 -5.67
N GLN A 100 1.57 17.10 -5.08
CA GLN A 100 1.74 18.57 -5.13
C GLN A 100 2.96 19.07 -4.34
N LEU A 101 3.31 18.41 -3.24
CA LEU A 101 4.50 18.75 -2.46
C LEU A 101 5.77 18.31 -3.20
N ALA A 102 5.77 17.11 -3.76
CA ALA A 102 6.92 16.54 -4.44
C ALA A 102 7.14 17.05 -5.88
N THR A 103 6.26 17.92 -6.40
CA THR A 103 6.58 18.74 -7.58
C THR A 103 7.37 19.99 -7.21
N ARG A 104 7.28 20.45 -5.96
CA ARG A 104 8.04 21.60 -5.44
C ARG A 104 9.41 21.21 -4.89
N VAL A 105 9.53 19.97 -4.44
CA VAL A 105 10.79 19.38 -3.98
C VAL A 105 11.26 18.39 -5.02
N LYS A 106 12.50 18.52 -5.51
CA LYS A 106 13.10 17.51 -6.41
C LYS A 106 13.36 16.23 -5.61
N VAL A 107 12.34 15.38 -5.48
CA VAL A 107 12.48 14.05 -4.89
C VAL A 107 13.03 13.12 -5.96
N PHE A 108 14.35 12.97 -5.99
CA PHE A 108 15.03 11.97 -6.80
C PHE A 108 15.08 10.65 -6.04
N MET A 109 14.82 9.56 -6.75
CA MET A 109 15.07 8.22 -6.28
C MET A 109 15.89 7.56 -7.39
N ASP A 110 17.15 7.26 -7.09
CA ASP A 110 18.01 6.58 -8.06
C ASP A 110 17.40 5.20 -8.37
N PRO A 111 17.40 4.77 -9.65
CA PRO A 111 16.93 3.45 -10.00
C PRO A 111 17.70 2.40 -9.20
N ALA A 112 16.96 1.52 -8.54
CA ALA A 112 17.54 0.48 -7.70
C ALA A 112 16.89 -0.86 -8.01
N GLU A 113 17.64 -1.95 -7.79
CA GLU A 113 17.04 -3.28 -7.82
C GLU A 113 16.03 -3.41 -6.66
N ARG A 114 14.89 -4.04 -6.93
CA ARG A 114 13.88 -4.32 -5.90
C ARG A 114 14.50 -5.07 -4.72
N ILE A 115 13.92 -4.85 -3.53
CA ILE A 115 14.34 -5.54 -2.29
C ILE A 115 14.29 -7.07 -2.45
N HIS A 116 13.43 -7.58 -3.34
CA HIS A 116 13.32 -9.00 -3.66
C HIS A 116 14.49 -9.59 -4.45
N LYS A 117 15.41 -8.76 -4.98
CA LYS A 117 16.61 -9.15 -5.73
C LYS A 117 16.30 -10.11 -6.89
N ASP A 118 15.28 -9.75 -7.66
CA ASP A 118 14.74 -10.52 -8.79
C ASP A 118 15.21 -9.98 -10.16
N GLY A 119 16.21 -9.10 -10.19
CA GLY A 119 16.72 -8.47 -11.40
C GLY A 119 15.83 -7.36 -11.97
N ILE A 120 14.71 -7.03 -11.31
CA ILE A 120 13.82 -5.94 -11.72
C ILE A 120 14.33 -4.62 -11.14
N ILE A 121 14.60 -3.66 -12.02
CA ILE A 121 14.94 -2.29 -11.64
C ILE A 121 13.67 -1.50 -11.42
N VAL A 122 13.55 -0.87 -10.25
CA VAL A 122 12.42 0.02 -9.93
C VAL A 122 12.85 1.48 -9.93
N TYR A 123 11.95 2.28 -10.46
CA TYR A 123 12.03 3.72 -10.50
C TYR A 123 11.07 4.32 -9.50
N ARG A 124 11.20 5.63 -9.26
CA ARG A 124 10.26 6.42 -8.47
C ARG A 124 8.80 6.15 -8.85
N ASP A 125 8.52 6.09 -10.14
CA ASP A 125 7.17 5.94 -10.67
C ASP A 125 6.77 4.48 -10.99
N SER A 126 7.62 3.50 -10.68
CA SER A 126 7.24 2.09 -10.82
C SER A 126 6.08 1.74 -9.89
N PRO A 127 5.07 0.99 -10.35
CA PRO A 127 3.97 0.54 -9.51
C PRO A 127 4.43 -0.45 -8.44
N GLU A 128 3.73 -0.48 -7.29
CA GLU A 128 4.00 -1.46 -6.23
C GLU A 128 2.73 -1.77 -5.41
N ALA A 129 2.72 -2.95 -4.80
CA ALA A 129 1.64 -3.45 -3.96
C ALA A 129 1.71 -2.83 -2.56
N LEU A 130 1.02 -1.71 -2.36
CA LEU A 130 1.10 -0.95 -1.10
C LEU A 130 -0.18 -1.01 -0.24
N GLU A 131 -1.25 -1.67 -0.71
CA GLU A 131 -2.54 -1.68 0.01
C GLU A 131 -2.52 -2.45 1.34
N GLU A 132 -1.53 -3.32 1.56
CA GLU A 132 -1.34 -4.07 2.81
C GLU A 132 -1.37 -3.14 4.03
N ILE A 133 -0.79 -1.94 3.89
CA ILE A 133 -0.77 -0.89 4.92
C ILE A 133 -2.20 -0.47 5.33
N PHE A 134 -3.14 -0.41 4.38
CA PHE A 134 -4.53 -0.09 4.67
C PHE A 134 -5.22 -1.23 5.38
N TRP A 135 -5.01 -2.46 4.92
CA TRP A 135 -5.62 -3.64 5.54
C TRP A 135 -5.18 -3.83 6.98
N MET A 136 -3.87 -3.70 7.27
CA MET A 136 -3.34 -3.79 8.62
C MET A 136 -3.94 -2.73 9.56
N LYS A 137 -4.22 -1.53 9.04
CA LYS A 137 -4.81 -0.44 9.81
C LYS A 137 -6.27 -0.74 10.19
N TYR A 138 -7.09 -1.14 9.22
CA TYR A 138 -8.54 -1.24 9.38
C TYR A 138 -9.02 -2.63 9.84
N PHE A 139 -8.24 -3.67 9.59
CA PHE A 139 -8.54 -5.05 9.96
C PHE A 139 -7.47 -5.55 10.93
N LYS A 140 -7.79 -5.47 12.22
CA LYS A 140 -6.86 -5.81 13.28
C LYS A 140 -6.47 -7.28 13.19
N GLY A 141 -5.19 -7.54 13.44
CA GLY A 141 -4.66 -8.90 13.50
C GLY A 141 -4.39 -9.55 12.15
N ALA A 142 -4.32 -8.81 11.03
CA ALA A 142 -4.08 -9.32 9.67
C ALA A 142 -2.88 -10.28 9.47
N HIS A 143 -2.02 -10.46 10.49
CA HIS A 143 -0.90 -11.41 10.52
C HIS A 143 -0.93 -12.36 11.72
N ASN A 144 -2.04 -12.40 12.46
CA ASN A 144 -2.24 -13.31 13.56
C ASN A 144 -2.83 -14.60 13.03
N GLU A 145 -2.00 -15.64 12.94
CA GLU A 145 -2.36 -16.98 12.47
C GLU A 145 -3.48 -17.64 13.30
N LYS A 146 -3.74 -17.15 14.51
CA LYS A 146 -4.81 -17.66 15.39
C LYS A 146 -6.20 -17.11 15.02
N ILE A 147 -6.28 -16.18 14.08
CA ILE A 147 -7.51 -15.50 13.68
C ILE A 147 -7.80 -15.83 12.21
N ASN A 148 -9.06 -16.10 11.88
CA ASN A 148 -9.49 -16.23 10.50
C ASN A 148 -9.59 -14.83 9.85
N HIS A 149 -8.93 -14.66 8.70
CA HIS A 149 -8.88 -13.38 7.95
C HIS A 149 -9.73 -13.38 6.67
N ILE A 150 -10.56 -14.41 6.48
CA ILE A 150 -11.52 -14.46 5.38
C ILE A 150 -12.53 -13.34 5.57
N LEU A 151 -12.67 -12.49 4.56
CA LEU A 151 -13.77 -11.53 4.45
C LEU A 151 -14.74 -12.11 3.42
N ASP A 152 -16.02 -12.05 3.74
CA ASP A 152 -17.10 -12.51 2.86
C ASP A 152 -18.06 -11.34 2.55
N GLU A 153 -19.11 -11.62 1.79
CA GLU A 153 -20.13 -10.63 1.42
C GLU A 153 -20.87 -10.02 2.61
N THR A 154 -20.79 -10.64 3.79
CA THR A 154 -21.42 -10.16 5.03
C THR A 154 -20.50 -9.25 5.84
N THR A 155 -19.23 -9.17 5.46
CA THR A 155 -18.22 -8.41 6.20
C THR A 155 -18.34 -6.91 5.90
N GLU A 156 -18.76 -6.14 6.90
CA GLU A 156 -18.83 -4.67 6.81
C GLU A 156 -17.73 -4.00 7.65
N ASN A 157 -17.07 -3.00 7.06
CA ASN A 157 -16.23 -2.05 7.78
C ASN A 157 -16.42 -0.66 7.19
N ARG A 158 -17.42 0.05 7.68
CA ARG A 158 -17.82 1.37 7.18
C ARG A 158 -16.70 2.40 7.21
N GLU A 159 -15.77 2.30 8.17
CA GLU A 159 -14.63 3.21 8.24
C GLU A 159 -13.67 2.95 7.08
N PHE A 160 -13.32 1.68 6.86
CA PHE A 160 -12.49 1.25 5.73
C PHE A 160 -13.15 1.59 4.40
N GLU A 161 -14.41 1.23 4.18
CA GLU A 161 -15.13 1.47 2.92
C GLU A 161 -15.14 2.96 2.55
N ARG A 162 -15.42 3.83 3.51
CA ARG A 162 -15.40 5.29 3.33
C ARG A 162 -13.99 5.80 3.05
N PHE A 163 -12.99 5.31 3.77
CA PHE A 163 -11.60 5.67 3.52
C PHE A 163 -11.17 5.22 2.13
N TYR A 164 -11.39 3.95 1.81
CA TYR A 164 -10.93 3.30 0.59
C TYR A 164 -11.54 3.95 -0.65
N SER A 165 -12.86 4.15 -0.67
CA SER A 165 -13.53 4.85 -1.77
C SER A 165 -12.98 6.26 -1.99
N ARG A 166 -12.74 7.04 -0.92
CA ARG A 166 -12.09 8.36 -1.04
C ARG A 166 -10.68 8.22 -1.57
N HIS A 167 -9.88 7.33 -1.00
CA HIS A 167 -8.49 7.09 -1.37
C HIS A 167 -8.32 6.77 -2.85
N LEU A 168 -9.13 5.86 -3.39
CA LEU A 168 -9.12 5.51 -4.82
C LEU A 168 -9.38 6.75 -5.68
N LYS A 169 -10.40 7.55 -5.35
CA LYS A 169 -10.72 8.79 -6.09
C LYS A 169 -9.58 9.80 -6.02
N LYS A 170 -8.94 9.98 -4.86
CA LYS A 170 -7.79 10.88 -4.69
C LYS A 170 -6.60 10.43 -5.53
N LEU A 171 -6.33 9.13 -5.60
CA LEU A 171 -5.27 8.58 -6.42
C LEU A 171 -5.54 8.79 -7.92
N ILE A 172 -6.75 8.47 -8.39
CA ILE A 172 -7.23 8.71 -9.76
C ILE A 172 -7.06 10.21 -10.12
N ILE A 173 -7.50 11.10 -9.23
CA ILE A 173 -7.31 12.55 -9.36
C ILE A 173 -5.83 12.91 -9.51
N SER A 174 -4.98 12.36 -8.64
CA SER A 174 -3.56 12.70 -8.62
C SER A 174 -2.83 12.30 -9.91
N GLN A 175 -3.26 11.21 -10.54
CA GLN A 175 -2.62 10.66 -11.75
C GLN A 175 -3.34 11.06 -13.04
N ASN A 176 -4.42 11.86 -12.95
CA ASN A 176 -5.25 12.23 -14.08
C ASN A 176 -5.73 11.00 -14.90
N ALA A 177 -6.13 9.95 -14.17
CA ALA A 177 -6.54 8.67 -14.72
C ALA A 177 -8.08 8.53 -14.64
N THR A 178 -8.60 7.38 -15.08
CA THR A 178 -10.05 7.06 -15.00
C THR A 178 -10.34 5.78 -14.26
N THR A 179 -9.39 4.85 -14.21
CA THR A 179 -9.60 3.52 -13.63
C THR A 179 -8.48 3.20 -12.64
N TYR A 180 -8.86 2.59 -11.52
CA TYR A 180 -7.92 2.15 -10.51
C TYR A 180 -7.33 0.79 -10.87
N LEU A 181 -6.02 0.63 -10.66
CA LEU A 181 -5.26 -0.59 -10.85
C LEU A 181 -4.43 -0.85 -9.60
N THR A 182 -4.53 -2.06 -9.06
CA THR A 182 -3.68 -2.48 -7.94
C THR A 182 -3.31 -3.95 -8.05
N LYS A 183 -2.23 -4.30 -7.36
CA LYS A 183 -1.89 -5.68 -7.03
C LYS A 183 -2.01 -5.84 -5.53
N ASN A 184 -2.81 -6.81 -5.10
CA ASN A 184 -3.10 -6.99 -3.68
C ASN A 184 -3.16 -8.48 -3.33
N ASN A 185 -2.13 -8.94 -2.62
CA ASN A 185 -2.02 -10.33 -2.21
C ASN A 185 -3.10 -10.75 -1.21
N TYR A 186 -3.65 -9.81 -0.43
CA TYR A 186 -4.63 -10.12 0.61
C TYR A 186 -6.00 -10.47 0.02
N ASN A 187 -6.26 -10.03 -1.21
CA ASN A 187 -7.50 -10.34 -1.92
C ASN A 187 -7.52 -11.78 -2.50
N VAL A 188 -6.55 -12.63 -2.18
CA VAL A 188 -6.62 -14.07 -2.52
C VAL A 188 -7.63 -14.79 -1.62
N THR A 189 -7.83 -14.31 -0.40
CA THR A 189 -8.73 -14.92 0.60
C THR A 189 -9.91 -14.02 0.95
N ARG A 190 -10.24 -13.05 0.08
CA ARG A 190 -11.23 -11.98 0.33
C ARG A 190 -11.99 -11.62 -0.94
#